data_AF-A0A135LGZ8-F1
#
_entry.id   AF-A0A135LGZ8-F1
#
_cell.length_a   1.000
_cell.length_b   1.000
_cell.length_c   1.000
_cell.angle_alpha   90.00
_cell.angle_beta   90.00
_cell.angle_gamma   90.00
#
_symmetry.space_group_name_H-M   'P 1'
#
loop_
_entity.id
_entity.type
_entity.pdbx_description
1 polymer ?
#
loop_
_entity_poly.entity_id
_entity_poly.type
_entity_poly.pdbx_seq_one_letter_code
_entity_poly.pdbx_strand_id
1 'polypeptide(L)'
;MRIAQRLLMATPASIGSKSSLSEALALLPPLQLYRRILRVHRKLDPEMRVLGDSYVKNEFRAHRGVENPLHIIGFLTEWQLYAQKLEGDQWAGDKLDKAKLDKMSDQQLGQLLELMQALKKEGEGEDQ
;
A
#
# COMPACT_ATOMS: atom_id res chain seq x y z
N MET A 1 28.37 0.06 14.88
CA MET A 1 27.15 0.87 15.13
C MET A 1 26.29 0.80 13.88
N ARG A 2 25.18 0.05 13.90
CA ARG A 2 24.30 -0.08 12.73
C ARG A 2 23.32 1.10 12.74
N ILE A 3 23.51 2.02 11.81
CA ILE A 3 22.61 3.16 11.58
C ILE A 3 21.35 2.57 10.94
N ALA A 4 20.30 2.38 11.75
CA ALA A 4 18.98 2.04 11.23
C ALA A 4 18.42 3.28 10.54
N GLN A 5 18.58 3.37 9.21
CA GLN A 5 17.83 4.31 8.40
C GLN A 5 16.36 3.90 8.47
N ARG A 6 15.60 4.60 9.33
CA ARG A 6 14.14 4.57 9.26
C ARG A 6 13.75 5.21 7.93
N LEU A 7 13.47 4.40 6.92
CA LEU A 7 12.76 4.83 5.71
C LEU A 7 11.33 5.20 6.13
N LEU A 8 11.15 6.44 6.56
CA LEU A 8 9.85 7.11 6.59
C LEU A 8 9.56 7.57 5.16
N MET A 9 8.96 6.70 4.36
CA MET A 9 8.32 7.09 3.10
C MET A 9 6.93 6.48 3.02
N ALA A 10 6.05 6.92 3.91
CA ALA A 10 4.62 6.94 3.61
C ALA A 10 4.33 8.28 2.91
N THR A 11 4.73 8.39 1.66
CA THR A 11 4.20 9.48 0.83
C THR A 11 2.73 9.17 0.57
N PRO A 12 1.79 10.08 0.88
CA PRO A 12 0.40 9.86 0.55
C PRO A 12 0.31 9.65 -0.96
N ALA A 13 -0.08 8.45 -1.39
CA ALA A 13 -0.40 8.21 -2.78
C ALA A 13 -1.55 9.17 -3.13
N SER A 14 -1.29 10.12 -4.02
CA SER A 14 -2.35 10.98 -4.55
C SER A 14 -3.26 10.10 -5.41
N ILE A 15 -4.41 9.76 -4.82
CA ILE A 15 -5.41 8.81 -5.29
C ILE A 15 -5.94 9.21 -6.67
N GLY A 16 -6.33 8.17 -7.41
CA GLY A 16 -6.73 8.19 -8.81
C GLY A 16 -7.94 9.04 -9.15
N SER A 17 -8.25 9.00 -10.45
CA SER A 17 -9.34 9.70 -11.11
C SER A 17 -10.65 9.64 -10.31
N LYS A 18 -11.31 10.81 -10.18
CA LYS A 18 -12.58 11.02 -9.47
C LYS A 18 -13.70 10.06 -9.90
N SER A 19 -13.56 9.39 -11.04
CA SER A 19 -14.50 8.42 -11.58
C SER A 19 -14.59 7.10 -10.80
N SER A 20 -13.63 6.80 -9.91
CA SER A 20 -13.72 5.63 -9.01
C SER A 20 -14.37 5.93 -7.65
N LEU A 21 -14.68 7.20 -7.38
CA LEU A 21 -15.27 7.67 -6.10
C LEU A 21 -16.80 7.83 -6.17
N SER A 22 -17.48 7.34 -7.22
CA SER A 22 -18.90 7.62 -7.46
C SER A 22 -19.88 6.60 -6.87
N GLU A 23 -19.42 5.63 -6.11
CA GLU A 23 -20.29 4.85 -5.24
C GLU A 23 -19.94 5.26 -3.82
N ALA A 24 -20.90 5.78 -3.06
CA ALA A 24 -20.69 6.18 -1.68
C ALA A 24 -20.22 4.95 -0.89
N LEU A 25 -18.90 4.73 -0.89
CA LEU A 25 -18.26 3.64 -0.19
C LEU A 25 -18.61 3.88 1.27
N ALA A 26 -19.48 3.03 1.82
CA ALA A 26 -19.73 3.02 3.25
C ALA A 26 -18.37 2.68 3.91
N LEU A 27 -17.68 3.71 4.39
CA LEU A 27 -16.35 3.56 4.96
C LEU A 27 -16.47 2.74 6.24
N LEU A 28 -15.70 1.67 6.31
CA LEU A 28 -15.64 0.85 7.51
C LEU A 28 -14.96 1.63 8.64
N PRO A 29 -15.45 1.50 9.88
CA PRO A 29 -14.75 2.05 11.03
C PRO A 29 -13.32 1.50 11.13
N PRO A 30 -12.34 2.27 11.65
CA PRO A 30 -10.92 1.90 11.61
C PRO A 30 -10.61 0.49 12.14
N LEU A 31 -11.19 0.10 13.27
CA LEU A 31 -10.96 -1.21 13.87
C LEU A 31 -11.57 -2.36 13.05
N GLN A 32 -12.69 -2.11 12.37
CA GLN A 32 -13.33 -3.11 11.51
C GLN A 32 -12.49 -3.31 10.24
N LEU A 33 -12.03 -2.21 9.64
CA LEU A 33 -11.16 -2.23 8.47
C LEU A 33 -9.83 -2.92 8.77
N TYR A 34 -9.19 -2.58 9.89
CA TYR A 34 -7.97 -3.23 10.37
C TYR A 34 -8.11 -4.75 10.46
N ARG A 35 -9.19 -5.24 11.10
CA ARG A 35 -9.47 -6.68 11.22
C ARG A 35 -9.83 -7.33 9.88
N ARG A 36 -10.43 -6.59 8.96
CA ARG A 36 -10.73 -7.09 7.61
C ARG A 36 -9.42 -7.32 6.84
N ILE A 37 -8.53 -6.33 6.80
CA ILE A 37 -7.24 -6.44 6.10
C ILE A 37 -6.43 -7.65 6.61
N LEU A 38 -6.29 -7.81 7.92
CA LEU A 38 -5.57 -8.95 8.50
C LEU A 38 -6.21 -10.32 8.20
N ARG A 39 -7.52 -10.36 7.92
CA ARG A 39 -8.19 -11.59 7.47
C ARG A 39 -7.89 -11.87 6.00
N VAL A 40 -7.87 -10.83 5.16
CA VAL A 40 -7.56 -10.96 3.73
C VAL A 40 -6.11 -11.39 3.51
N HIS A 41 -5.17 -10.87 4.31
CA HIS A 41 -3.76 -11.31 4.28
C HIS A 41 -3.56 -12.81 4.54
N ARG A 42 -4.56 -13.49 5.15
CA ARG A 42 -4.53 -14.95 5.35
C ARG A 42 -4.65 -15.77 4.06
N LYS A 43 -4.94 -15.12 2.94
CA LYS A 43 -4.94 -15.73 1.61
C LYS A 43 -3.62 -15.55 0.87
N LEU A 44 -2.77 -14.62 1.31
CA LEU A 44 -1.47 -14.37 0.71
C LEU A 44 -0.45 -15.44 1.11
N ASP A 45 0.59 -15.58 0.29
CA ASP A 45 1.76 -16.39 0.59
C ASP A 45 2.41 -15.98 1.93
N PRO A 46 3.06 -16.92 2.64
CA PRO A 46 3.54 -16.68 4.00
C PRO A 46 4.44 -15.44 4.13
N GLU A 47 5.36 -15.23 3.19
CA GLU A 47 6.30 -14.09 3.22
C GLU A 47 5.57 -12.75 3.02
N MET A 48 4.68 -12.70 2.04
CA MET A 48 3.85 -11.52 1.74
C MET A 48 2.92 -11.18 2.90
N ARG A 49 2.37 -12.19 3.59
CA ARG A 49 1.58 -12.00 4.80
C ARG A 49 2.39 -11.38 5.93
N VAL A 50 3.59 -11.90 6.21
CA VAL A 50 4.43 -11.39 7.29
C VAL A 50 4.78 -9.92 7.06
N LEU A 51 5.20 -9.60 5.83
CA LEU A 51 5.50 -8.24 5.42
C LEU A 51 4.27 -7.32 5.57
N GLY A 52 3.14 -7.72 4.98
CA GLY A 52 1.90 -6.95 4.97
C GLY A 52 1.34 -6.73 6.38
N ASP A 53 1.28 -7.76 7.22
CA ASP A 53 0.77 -7.65 8.60
C ASP A 53 1.60 -6.69 9.44
N SER A 54 2.93 -6.72 9.30
CA SER A 54 3.84 -5.79 9.98
C SER A 54 3.57 -4.35 9.55
N TYR A 55 3.45 -4.12 8.24
CA TYR A 55 3.18 -2.80 7.68
C TYR A 55 1.83 -2.24 8.15
N VAL A 56 0.74 -2.99 8.01
CA VAL A 56 -0.61 -2.59 8.45
C VAL A 56 -0.63 -2.24 9.93
N LYS A 57 0.01 -3.05 10.79
CA LYS A 57 0.09 -2.79 12.23
C LYS A 57 0.77 -1.46 12.55
N ASN A 58 1.85 -1.15 11.84
CA ASN A 58 2.61 0.08 12.05
C ASN A 58 1.83 1.30 11.57
N GLU A 59 1.22 1.23 10.39
CA GLU A 59 0.46 2.33 9.80
C GLU A 59 -0.77 2.69 10.64
N PHE A 60 -1.59 1.71 11.04
CA PHE A 60 -2.75 1.97 11.90
C PHE A 60 -2.35 2.48 13.29
N ARG A 61 -1.17 2.10 13.80
CA ARG A 61 -0.64 2.64 15.06
C ARG A 61 -0.20 4.09 14.89
N ALA A 62 0.52 4.41 13.80
CA ALA A 62 0.96 5.76 13.49
C ALA A 62 -0.23 6.72 13.29
N HIS A 63 -1.33 6.22 12.74
CA HIS A 63 -2.53 7.03 12.45
C HIS A 63 -3.53 7.14 13.62
N ARG A 64 -3.23 6.57 14.80
CA ARG A 64 -4.15 6.61 15.95
C ARG A 64 -4.43 8.03 16.46
N GLY A 65 -3.47 8.94 16.34
CA GLY A 65 -3.57 10.33 16.84
C GLY A 65 -3.98 11.36 15.79
N VAL A 66 -4.36 10.94 14.59
CA VAL A 66 -4.77 11.86 13.52
C VAL A 66 -6.21 12.31 13.79
N GLU A 67 -6.41 13.63 13.91
CA GLU A 67 -7.73 14.22 14.19
C GLU A 67 -8.37 14.87 12.97
N ASN A 68 -7.57 15.24 11.95
CA ASN A 68 -8.08 15.87 10.74
C ASN A 68 -9.04 14.92 9.99
N PRO A 69 -10.34 15.25 9.88
CA PRO A 69 -11.32 14.36 9.26
C PRO A 69 -11.00 13.99 7.81
N LEU A 70 -10.41 14.90 7.03
CA LEU A 70 -10.05 14.63 5.64
C LEU A 70 -8.93 13.59 5.54
N HIS A 71 -7.95 13.65 6.45
CA HIS A 71 -6.87 12.65 6.49
C HIS A 71 -7.40 11.29 6.93
N ILE A 72 -8.32 11.25 7.90
CA ILE A 72 -8.97 10.01 8.34
C ILE A 72 -9.76 9.39 7.19
N ILE A 73 -10.57 10.19 6.48
CA ILE A 73 -11.36 9.74 5.34
C ILE A 73 -10.44 9.21 4.23
N GLY A 74 -9.40 9.95 3.87
CA GLY A 74 -8.41 9.51 2.87
C GLY A 74 -7.74 8.19 3.25
N PHE A 75 -7.29 8.07 4.50
CA PHE A 75 -6.69 6.86 5.03
C PHE A 75 -7.65 5.66 4.95
N LEU A 76 -8.88 5.80 5.45
CA LEU A 76 -9.87 4.71 5.43
C LEU A 76 -10.26 4.31 4.00
N THR A 77 -10.37 5.28 3.09
CA THR A 77 -10.69 5.03 1.67
C THR A 77 -9.61 4.17 1.02
N GLU A 78 -8.35 4.55 1.14
CA GLU A 78 -7.24 3.81 0.53
C GLU A 78 -7.12 2.39 1.09
N TRP A 79 -7.20 2.23 2.40
CA TRP A 79 -7.13 0.92 3.04
C TRP A 79 -8.32 0.02 2.72
N GLN A 80 -9.50 0.60 2.48
CA GLN A 80 -10.68 -0.14 2.04
C GLN A 80 -10.56 -0.59 0.58
N LEU A 81 -10.09 0.28 -0.31
CA LEU A 81 -9.80 -0.08 -1.71
C LEU A 81 -8.72 -1.16 -1.81
N TYR A 82 -7.66 -1.04 -1.01
CA TYR A 82 -6.63 -2.08 -0.90
C TYR A 82 -7.23 -3.43 -0.49
N ALA A 83 -8.03 -3.47 0.59
CA ALA A 83 -8.66 -4.70 1.04
C ALA A 83 -9.58 -5.32 -0.03
N GLN A 84 -10.36 -4.50 -0.75
CA GLN A 84 -11.23 -4.95 -1.84
C GLN A 84 -10.42 -5.54 -3.01
N LYS A 85 -9.31 -4.91 -3.41
CA LYS A 85 -8.43 -5.42 -4.45
C LYS A 85 -7.84 -6.79 -4.10
N LEU A 86 -7.39 -6.96 -2.86
CA LEU A 86 -6.86 -8.25 -2.41
C LEU A 86 -7.96 -9.33 -2.31
N GLU A 87 -9.19 -8.96 -1.96
CA GLU A 87 -10.30 -9.93 -1.89
C GLU A 87 -10.72 -10.46 -3.26
N GLY A 88 -10.63 -9.62 -4.30
CA GLY A 88 -10.99 -9.99 -5.67
C GLY A 88 -9.88 -10.69 -6.47
N ASP A 89 -8.73 -10.98 -5.85
CA ASP A 89 -7.51 -11.48 -6.52
C ASP A 89 -7.04 -10.59 -7.69
N GLN A 90 -7.49 -9.34 -7.75
CA GLN A 90 -7.17 -8.37 -8.82
C GLN A 90 -5.87 -7.59 -8.55
N TRP A 91 -5.06 -8.05 -7.61
CA TRP A 91 -3.83 -7.36 -7.23
C TRP A 91 -2.65 -7.73 -8.14
N ALA A 92 -2.68 -8.92 -8.76
CA ALA A 92 -1.61 -9.42 -9.62
C ALA A 92 -1.79 -8.93 -11.07
N GLY A 93 -0.73 -8.38 -11.67
CA GLY A 93 -0.73 -7.92 -13.06
C GLY A 93 -1.23 -6.48 -13.27
N ASP A 94 -1.64 -5.78 -12.21
CA ASP A 94 -1.97 -4.35 -12.26
C ASP A 94 -0.73 -3.52 -12.61
N LYS A 95 -0.85 -2.66 -13.62
CA LYS A 95 0.22 -1.72 -14.00
C LYS A 95 0.18 -0.48 -13.12
N LEU A 96 1.35 0.08 -12.83
CA LEU A 96 1.43 1.35 -12.13
C LEU A 96 0.82 2.46 -13.00
N ASP A 97 -0.12 3.21 -12.43
CA ASP A 97 -0.77 4.31 -13.13
C ASP A 97 0.24 5.43 -13.44
N LYS A 98 0.26 5.87 -14.70
CA LYS A 98 1.15 6.94 -15.17
C LYS A 98 0.92 8.24 -14.40
N ALA A 99 -0.32 8.54 -14.04
CA ALA A 99 -0.63 9.73 -13.25
C ALA A 99 -0.05 9.69 -11.83
N LYS A 100 0.31 8.51 -11.31
CA LYS A 100 1.01 8.37 -10.04
C LYS A 100 2.50 8.61 -10.20
N LEU A 101 3.11 8.10 -11.28
CA LEU A 101 4.53 8.36 -11.60
C LEU A 101 4.80 9.86 -11.72
N ASP A 102 3.93 10.58 -12.43
CA ASP A 102 4.08 12.02 -12.67
C ASP A 102 4.01 12.86 -11.38
N LYS A 103 3.46 12.30 -10.29
CA LYS A 103 3.34 12.96 -8.98
C LYS A 103 4.46 12.56 -7.99
N MET A 104 5.30 11.59 -8.36
CA MET A 104 6.42 11.18 -7.52
C MET A 104 7.56 12.19 -7.64
N SER A 105 8.28 12.40 -6.53
CA SER A 105 9.54 13.14 -6.55
C SER A 105 10.65 12.33 -7.25
N ASP A 106 11.69 13.01 -7.72
CA ASP A 106 12.85 12.38 -8.35
C ASP A 106 13.49 11.30 -7.47
N GLN A 107 13.52 11.51 -6.14
CA GLN A 107 14.03 10.52 -5.21
C GLN A 107 13.16 9.25 -5.17
N GLN A 108 11.83 9.40 -5.17
CA GLN A 108 10.92 8.25 -5.18
C GLN A 108 10.97 7.49 -6.50
N LEU A 109 11.11 8.21 -7.62
CA LEU A 109 11.32 7.60 -8.93
C LEU A 109 12.64 6.82 -8.97
N GLY A 110 13.72 7.37 -8.41
CA GLY A 110 15.00 6.68 -8.26
C GLY A 110 14.86 5.37 -7.47
N GLN A 111 14.21 5.41 -6.30
CA GLN A 111 13.97 4.22 -5.48
C GLN A 111 13.11 3.17 -6.19
N LEU A 112 12.09 3.61 -6.94
CA LEU A 112 11.25 2.71 -7.71
C LEU A 112 12.04 2.01 -8.83
N LEU A 113 12.94 2.73 -9.49
CA LEU A 113 13.82 2.17 -10.52
C LEU A 113 14.82 1.17 -9.93
N GLU A 114 15.43 1.48 -8.78
CA GLU A 114 16.31 0.55 -8.07
C GLU A 114 15.59 -0.75 -7.70
N LEU A 115 14.37 -0.64 -7.17
CA LEU A 115 13.54 -1.79 -6.85
C LEU A 115 13.24 -2.64 -8.09
N MET A 116 12.85 -2.00 -9.19
CA MET A 116 12.57 -2.69 -10.47
C MET A 116 13.81 -3.46 -10.98
N GLN A 117 14.99 -2.85 -10.90
CA GLN A 117 16.24 -3.49 -11.32
C GLN A 117 16.62 -4.67 -10.42
N ALA A 118 16.43 -4.55 -9.10
CA ALA A 118 16.68 -5.63 -8.15
C ALA A 118 15.80 -6.85 -8.45
N LEU A 119 14.50 -6.64 -8.65
CA LEU A 119 13.55 -7.72 -8.98
C LEU A 119 13.87 -8.40 -10.32
N LYS A 120 14.30 -7.64 -11.34
CA LYS A 120 14.70 -8.21 -12.64
C LYS A 120 15.93 -9.11 -12.51
N LYS A 121 16.91 -8.68 -11.71
CA LYS A 121 18.14 -9.44 -11.49
C LYS A 121 17.89 -10.75 -10.74
N GLU A 122 16.94 -10.76 -9.81
CA GLU A 122 16.54 -11.95 -9.06
C GLU A 122 15.83 -12.97 -9.97
N GLY A 123 14.91 -12.51 -10.83
CA GLY A 123 14.22 -13.37 -11.79
C GLY A 123 15.13 -13.95 -12.89
N GLU A 124 16.21 -13.26 -13.26
CA GLU A 124 17.21 -13.77 -14.22
C GLU A 124 18.18 -14.82 -13.61
N GLY A 125 18.22 -14.93 -12.27
CA GLY A 125 19.10 -15.86 -11.55
C GLY A 125 18.52 -17.26 -11.32
N GLU A 126 17.21 -17.47 -11.55
CA GLU A 126 16.53 -18.75 -11.36
C GLU A 126 16.55 -19.67 -12.60
N ASP A 127 17.02 -19.16 -13.76
CA ASP A 127 17.13 -19.89 -15.02
C ASP A 127 18.53 -20.55 -15.27
N GLN A 128 19.36 -20.76 -14.23
CA GLN A 128 20.68 -21.42 -14.33
C GLN A 128 20.84 -22.63 -13.42
#